data_AF-A0A7C2HQC1-F1
#
_entry.id   AF-A0A7C2HQC1-F1
#
_cell.length_a   1.000
_cell.length_b   1.000
_cell.length_c   1.000
_cell.angle_alpha   90.00
_cell.angle_beta   90.00
_cell.angle_gamma   90.00
#
_symmetry.space_group_name_H-M   'P 1'
#
loop_
_entity.id
_entity.type
_entity.pdbx_description
1 polymer ?
#
loop_
_entity_poly.entity_id
_entity_poly.type
_entity_poly.pdbx_seq_one_letter_code
_entity_poly.pdbx_strand_id
1 'polypeptide(L)'
;MASPSSPSQIALQQMLADLLLQHFRRDSAESNTLQLYRLLRDGILQEVLPPGLRLPSSRQLAQELGIARNTVIHVYERLVVEGYLAAGVGRGTFVLDTGPERLPGREPVAARGGADSLAEISRRGTQLVAQAGAGEKQWGAFMPGVPEVRTFPSRTWMRLHNRQWRKPQPDLLTYSVGPGLPALRSALADYLRSSRGVICTPEQIIVTNGSHAALQLIALLLGDVGDSAWVENPGYWGVHSVWRSSGLDTQPVAVDGDGLQVEEG
;
A
#
# COMPACT_ATOMS: atom_id res chain seq x y z
N MET A 1 -16.38 19.09 -31.22
CA MET A 1 -16.76 17.87 -31.96
C MET A 1 -17.08 16.79 -30.94
N ALA A 2 -18.35 16.41 -30.82
CA ALA A 2 -18.78 15.33 -29.94
C ALA A 2 -18.39 13.99 -30.58
N SER A 3 -17.56 13.19 -29.89
CA SER A 3 -17.33 11.81 -30.30
C SER A 3 -18.66 11.06 -30.27
N PRO A 4 -19.06 10.36 -31.35
CA PRO A 4 -20.30 9.59 -31.36
C PRO A 4 -20.21 8.47 -30.32
N SER A 5 -21.23 8.39 -29.46
CA SER A 5 -21.36 7.30 -28.49
C SER A 5 -21.34 5.96 -29.23
N SER A 6 -20.45 5.06 -28.84
CA SER A 6 -20.38 3.72 -29.43
C SER A 6 -21.74 2.99 -29.24
N PRO A 7 -22.17 2.12 -30.17
CA PRO A 7 -23.47 1.42 -30.10
C PRO A 7 -23.72 0.75 -28.75
N SER A 8 -22.67 0.20 -28.13
CA SER A 8 -22.71 -0.42 -26.81
C SER A 8 -23.01 0.56 -25.66
N GLN A 9 -22.57 1.82 -25.75
CA GLN A 9 -22.83 2.85 -24.73
C GLN A 9 -24.27 3.34 -24.78
N ILE A 10 -24.86 3.44 -25.97
CA ILE A 10 -26.27 3.85 -26.14
C ILE A 10 -27.20 2.80 -25.54
N ALA A 11 -26.93 1.51 -25.78
CA ALA A 11 -27.69 0.40 -25.18
C ALA A 11 -27.59 0.40 -23.65
N LEU A 12 -26.39 0.61 -23.08
CA LEU A 12 -26.18 0.69 -21.64
C LEU A 12 -26.88 1.90 -20.99
N GLN A 13 -26.91 3.06 -21.68
CA GLN A 13 -27.64 4.24 -21.21
C GLN A 13 -29.15 4.00 -21.19
N GLN A 14 -29.70 3.30 -22.18
CA GLN A 14 -31.12 2.92 -22.22
C GLN A 14 -31.45 1.92 -21.10
N MET A 15 -30.60 0.92 -20.87
CA MET A 15 -30.77 -0.03 -19.77
C MET A 15 -30.71 0.63 -18.38
N LEU A 16 -29.85 1.63 -18.20
CA LEU A 16 -29.81 2.44 -16.97
C LEU A 16 -31.13 3.21 -16.76
N ALA A 17 -31.66 3.84 -17.80
CA ALA A 17 -32.93 4.56 -17.71
C ALA A 17 -34.08 3.61 -17.35
N ASP A 18 -34.15 2.43 -17.97
CA ASP A 18 -35.15 1.41 -17.69
C ASP A 18 -35.03 0.86 -16.25
N LEU A 19 -33.81 0.59 -15.77
CA LEU A 19 -33.57 0.11 -14.41
C LEU A 19 -33.96 1.15 -13.36
N LEU A 20 -33.64 2.43 -13.59
CA LEU A 20 -34.06 3.51 -12.71
C LEU A 20 -35.57 3.69 -12.73
N LEU A 21 -36.23 3.59 -13.88
CA LEU A 21 -37.70 3.66 -13.98
C LEU A 21 -38.40 2.50 -13.27
N GLN A 22 -37.81 1.30 -13.25
CA GLN A 22 -38.36 0.15 -12.53
C GLN A 22 -38.27 0.27 -11.00
N HIS A 23 -37.23 0.92 -10.48
CA HIS A 23 -36.94 0.95 -9.04
C HIS A 23 -37.23 2.31 -8.37
N PHE A 24 -37.43 3.38 -9.14
CA PHE A 24 -37.73 4.70 -8.62
C PHE A 24 -39.26 4.89 -8.44
N ARG A 25 -39.69 5.35 -7.26
CA ARG A 25 -41.11 5.56 -6.92
C ARG A 25 -41.32 6.94 -6.31
N ARG A 26 -41.97 7.83 -7.08
CA ARG A 26 -42.22 9.24 -6.69
C ARG A 26 -43.04 9.41 -5.41
N ASP A 27 -43.96 8.49 -5.14
CA ASP A 27 -44.90 8.55 -4.01
C ASP A 27 -44.47 7.64 -2.85
N SER A 28 -43.16 7.40 -2.71
CA SER A 28 -42.62 6.67 -1.56
C SER A 28 -42.47 7.58 -0.35
N ALA A 29 -42.40 6.98 0.85
CA ALA A 29 -42.10 7.72 2.09
C ALA A 29 -40.67 8.31 2.10
N GLU A 30 -39.82 7.88 1.17
CA GLU A 30 -38.44 8.34 1.00
C GLU A 30 -38.38 9.54 0.05
N SER A 31 -37.50 10.51 0.34
CA SER A 31 -37.34 11.65 -0.56
C SER A 31 -36.78 11.20 -1.91
N ASN A 32 -37.30 11.79 -3.00
CA ASN A 32 -36.83 11.55 -4.37
C ASN A 32 -35.29 11.69 -4.51
N THR A 33 -34.70 12.61 -3.75
CA THR A 33 -33.24 12.82 -3.69
C THR A 33 -32.51 11.60 -3.11
N LEU A 34 -32.97 11.07 -1.97
CA LEU A 34 -32.31 9.95 -1.29
C LEU A 34 -32.48 8.66 -2.09
N GLN A 35 -33.69 8.44 -2.64
CA GLN A 35 -33.97 7.28 -3.48
C GLN A 35 -33.11 7.26 -4.74
N LEU A 36 -33.01 8.39 -5.46
CA LEU A 36 -32.17 8.48 -6.67
C LEU A 36 -30.69 8.29 -6.34
N TYR A 37 -30.21 8.91 -5.24
CA TYR A 37 -28.84 8.74 -4.78
C TYR A 37 -28.53 7.27 -4.46
N ARG A 38 -29.39 6.59 -3.69
CA ARG A 38 -29.21 5.17 -3.34
C ARG A 38 -29.16 4.29 -4.60
N LEU A 39 -30.12 4.45 -5.52
CA LEU A 39 -30.18 3.63 -6.73
C LEU A 39 -28.94 3.78 -7.61
N LEU A 40 -28.46 5.03 -7.78
CA LEU A 40 -27.25 5.28 -8.55
C LEU A 40 -26.00 4.75 -7.86
N ARG A 41 -25.85 5.00 -6.55
CA ARG A 41 -24.70 4.50 -5.78
C ARG A 41 -24.66 2.98 -5.75
N ASP A 42 -25.77 2.33 -5.44
CA ASP A 42 -25.84 0.88 -5.33
C ASP A 42 -25.66 0.23 -6.72
N GLY A 43 -26.17 0.84 -7.79
CA GLY A 43 -25.91 0.40 -9.16
C GLY A 43 -24.44 0.51 -9.58
N ILE A 44 -23.71 1.52 -9.09
CA ILE A 44 -22.26 1.64 -9.29
C ILE A 44 -21.51 0.58 -8.47
N LEU A 45 -21.87 0.41 -7.19
CA LEU A 45 -21.22 -0.56 -6.29
C LEU A 45 -21.45 -2.02 -6.69
N GLN A 46 -22.59 -2.33 -7.31
CA GLN A 46 -22.93 -3.68 -7.81
C GLN A 46 -22.43 -3.92 -9.24
N GLU A 47 -21.63 -3.01 -9.81
CA GLU A 47 -21.10 -3.06 -11.19
C GLU A 47 -22.18 -3.14 -12.30
N VAL A 48 -23.45 -2.87 -11.97
CA VAL A 48 -24.54 -2.72 -12.95
C VAL A 48 -24.31 -1.49 -13.81
N LEU A 49 -23.70 -0.45 -13.22
CA LEU A 49 -23.25 0.77 -13.90
C LEU A 49 -21.72 0.72 -14.02
N PRO A 50 -21.18 0.19 -15.12
CA PRO A 50 -19.75 -0.05 -15.23
C PRO A 50 -18.94 1.26 -15.25
N PRO A 51 -17.67 1.23 -14.80
CA PRO A 51 -16.77 2.38 -14.91
C PRO A 51 -16.66 2.92 -16.33
N GLY A 52 -16.60 4.24 -16.46
CA GLY A 52 -16.57 4.93 -17.75
C GLY A 52 -17.93 5.06 -18.43
N LEU A 53 -19.00 4.47 -17.87
CA LEU A 53 -20.36 4.71 -18.36
C LEU A 53 -20.70 6.19 -18.24
N ARG A 54 -21.15 6.78 -19.35
CA ARG A 54 -21.66 8.14 -19.36
C ARG A 54 -23.10 8.15 -18.84
N LEU A 55 -23.38 8.92 -17.80
CA LEU A 55 -24.74 9.11 -17.32
C LEU A 55 -25.54 10.05 -18.26
N PRO A 56 -26.88 9.91 -18.31
CA PRO A 56 -27.75 10.88 -18.97
C PRO A 56 -27.54 12.30 -18.42
N SER A 57 -27.89 13.31 -19.20
CA SER A 57 -27.81 14.69 -18.72
C SER A 57 -28.81 14.92 -17.57
N SER A 58 -28.52 15.85 -16.66
CA SER A 58 -29.45 16.17 -15.56
C SER A 58 -30.83 16.62 -16.05
N ARG A 59 -30.93 17.15 -17.27
CA ARG A 59 -32.21 17.50 -17.91
C ARG A 59 -32.95 16.26 -18.39
N GLN A 60 -32.25 15.37 -19.08
CA GLN A 60 -32.82 14.13 -19.62
C GLN A 60 -33.30 13.21 -18.50
N LEU A 61 -32.47 12.96 -17.49
CA LEU A 61 -32.84 12.08 -16.38
C LEU A 61 -33.99 12.65 -15.55
N ALA A 62 -34.02 13.97 -15.35
CA ALA A 62 -35.14 14.62 -14.66
C ALA A 62 -36.45 14.50 -15.44
N GLN A 63 -36.40 14.53 -16.78
CA GLN A 63 -37.58 14.36 -17.64
C GLN A 63 -38.07 12.91 -17.64
N GLU A 64 -37.16 11.94 -17.79
CA GLU A 64 -37.47 10.51 -17.77
C GLU A 64 -38.06 10.09 -16.41
N LEU A 65 -37.42 10.50 -15.31
CA LEU A 65 -37.91 10.23 -13.96
C LEU A 65 -39.01 11.19 -13.52
N GLY A 66 -39.35 12.21 -14.32
CA GLY A 66 -40.31 13.30 -14.05
C GLY A 66 -40.22 13.91 -12.65
N ILE A 67 -39.00 14.25 -12.24
CA ILE A 67 -38.69 14.94 -10.98
C ILE A 67 -38.06 16.31 -11.26
N ALA A 68 -37.98 17.16 -10.23
CA ALA A 68 -37.34 18.46 -10.37
C ALA A 68 -35.86 18.32 -10.73
N ARG A 69 -35.40 19.06 -11.75
CA ARG A 69 -34.00 19.03 -12.24
C ARG A 69 -32.97 19.27 -11.12
N ASN A 70 -33.25 20.17 -10.18
CA ASN A 70 -32.35 20.46 -9.06
C ASN A 70 -32.08 19.23 -8.20
N THR A 71 -33.03 18.30 -8.09
CA THR A 71 -32.85 17.03 -7.38
C THR A 71 -31.75 16.19 -8.04
N VAL A 72 -31.79 16.04 -9.36
CA VAL A 72 -30.77 15.28 -10.12
C VAL A 72 -29.40 15.97 -10.03
N ILE A 73 -29.38 17.30 -10.10
CA ILE A 73 -28.13 18.08 -9.95
C ILE A 73 -27.50 17.80 -8.58
N HIS A 74 -28.26 17.91 -7.49
CA HIS A 74 -27.74 17.67 -6.15
C HIS A 74 -27.24 16.24 -5.94
N VAL A 75 -27.94 15.24 -6.50
CA VAL A 75 -27.49 13.84 -6.42
C VAL A 75 -26.19 13.64 -7.20
N TYR A 76 -26.06 14.22 -8.40
CA TYR A 76 -24.83 14.14 -9.18
C TYR A 76 -23.68 14.85 -8.50
N GLU A 77 -23.89 16.05 -7.97
CA GLU A 77 -22.88 16.81 -7.21
C GLU A 77 -22.40 16.00 -6.00
N ARG A 78 -23.33 15.39 -5.25
CA ARG A 78 -22.99 14.54 -4.12
C ARG A 78 -22.16 13.33 -4.52
N LEU A 79 -22.57 12.61 -5.56
CA LEU A 79 -21.83 11.44 -6.06
C LEU A 79 -20.46 11.81 -6.66
N VAL A 80 -20.30 13.03 -7.18
CA VAL A 80 -18.99 13.57 -7.59
C VAL A 80 -18.10 13.82 -6.38
N VAL A 81 -18.63 14.46 -5.33
CA VAL A 81 -17.88 14.73 -4.08
C VAL A 81 -17.45 13.44 -3.39
N GLU A 82 -18.31 12.42 -3.40
CA GLU A 82 -18.02 11.11 -2.81
C GLU A 82 -17.13 10.22 -3.70
N GLY A 83 -16.74 10.71 -4.89
CA GLY A 83 -15.80 10.01 -5.77
C GLY A 83 -16.40 8.90 -6.63
N TYR A 84 -17.73 8.80 -6.70
CA TYR A 84 -18.43 7.85 -7.58
C TYR A 84 -18.53 8.33 -9.03
N LEU A 85 -18.52 9.64 -9.26
CA LEU A 85 -18.69 10.25 -10.58
C LEU A 85 -17.60 11.29 -10.89
N ALA A 86 -17.29 11.47 -12.16
CA ALA A 86 -16.49 12.57 -12.66
C ALA A 86 -17.32 13.48 -13.58
N ALA A 87 -17.36 14.78 -13.25
CA ALA A 87 -18.00 15.79 -14.10
C ALA A 87 -16.96 16.41 -15.06
N GLY A 88 -17.13 16.18 -16.36
CA GLY A 88 -16.31 16.80 -17.40
C GLY A 88 -17.02 18.01 -18.03
N VAL A 89 -16.39 19.20 -17.97
CA VAL A 89 -16.91 20.42 -18.63
C VAL A 89 -17.13 20.14 -20.12
N GLY A 90 -18.38 20.19 -20.57
CA GLY A 90 -18.76 19.94 -21.98
C GLY A 90 -18.72 18.47 -22.43
N ARG A 91 -18.29 17.53 -21.58
CA ARG A 91 -18.16 16.09 -21.93
C ARG A 91 -19.23 15.21 -21.25
N GLY A 92 -19.87 15.69 -20.20
CA GLY A 92 -20.91 14.97 -19.44
C GLY A 92 -20.39 14.41 -18.11
N THR A 93 -21.23 13.64 -17.44
CA THR A 93 -20.91 12.99 -16.15
C THR A 93 -20.66 11.51 -16.40
N PHE A 94 -19.57 10.98 -15.84
CA PHE A 94 -19.14 9.60 -16.06
C PHE A 94 -18.97 8.87 -14.73
N VAL A 95 -19.27 7.57 -14.71
CA VAL A 95 -19.00 6.69 -13.56
C VAL A 95 -17.49 6.52 -13.41
N LEU A 96 -16.95 6.83 -12.23
CA LEU A 96 -15.56 6.58 -11.89
C LEU A 96 -15.37 5.09 -11.56
N ASP A 97 -14.16 4.60 -11.73
CA ASP A 97 -13.80 3.27 -11.25
C ASP A 97 -13.72 3.32 -9.71
N THR A 98 -14.79 2.87 -9.05
CA THR A 98 -14.87 2.77 -7.58
C THR A 98 -14.59 1.36 -7.07
N GLY A 99 -14.10 0.46 -7.93
CA GLY A 99 -13.52 -0.78 -7.45
C GLY A 99 -12.34 -0.47 -6.51
N PRO A 100 -11.98 -1.37 -5.58
CA PRO A 100 -10.71 -1.23 -4.88
C PRO A 100 -9.64 -1.06 -5.95
N GLU A 101 -8.93 0.08 -5.94
CA GLU A 101 -7.96 0.49 -6.96
C GLU A 101 -7.20 -0.73 -7.47
N ARG A 102 -7.67 -1.31 -8.58
CA ARG A 102 -7.06 -2.50 -9.17
C ARG A 102 -5.84 -1.96 -9.86
N LEU A 103 -4.75 -1.86 -9.09
CA LEU A 103 -3.41 -1.69 -9.62
C LEU A 103 -3.31 -2.59 -10.87
N PRO A 104 -3.01 -2.03 -12.06
CA PRO A 104 -2.84 -2.85 -13.25
C PRO A 104 -1.70 -3.83 -12.96
N GLY A 105 -2.07 -5.08 -12.67
CA GLY A 105 -1.16 -6.08 -12.12
C GLY A 105 -1.79 -7.15 -11.21
N ARG A 106 -3.06 -7.02 -10.82
CA ARG A 106 -3.75 -8.11 -10.10
C ARG A 106 -5.13 -8.39 -10.69
N GLU A 107 -5.16 -9.16 -11.77
CA GLU A 107 -6.26 -10.10 -11.91
C GLU A 107 -6.19 -11.01 -10.68
N PRO A 108 -7.30 -11.21 -9.93
CA PRO A 108 -7.39 -12.42 -9.14
C PRO A 108 -7.18 -13.54 -10.14
N VAL A 109 -6.15 -14.35 -9.96
CA VAL A 109 -6.11 -15.65 -10.62
C VAL A 109 -7.34 -16.35 -10.08
N ALA A 110 -8.46 -16.20 -10.79
CA ALA A 110 -9.52 -17.17 -10.75
C ALA A 110 -8.80 -18.50 -10.81
N ALA A 111 -9.00 -19.33 -9.80
CA ALA A 111 -8.54 -20.70 -9.78
C ALA A 111 -9.11 -21.40 -11.02
N ARG A 112 -8.49 -21.17 -12.18
CA ARG A 112 -8.67 -21.91 -13.39
C ARG A 112 -8.00 -23.22 -13.06
N GLY A 113 -8.83 -24.26 -12.99
CA GLY A 113 -8.41 -25.62 -12.70
C GLY A 113 -7.12 -25.96 -13.44
N GLY A 114 -6.17 -26.43 -12.63
CA GLY A 114 -4.78 -26.68 -12.96
C GLY A 114 -4.03 -26.87 -11.66
N ALA A 115 -4.48 -27.83 -10.85
CA ALA A 115 -3.72 -28.34 -9.71
C ALA A 115 -2.53 -29.17 -10.22
N ASP A 116 -1.70 -28.56 -11.07
CA ASP A 116 -0.44 -29.11 -11.56
C ASP A 116 0.66 -28.08 -11.29
N SER A 117 1.17 -28.19 -10.06
CA SER A 117 2.51 -27.77 -9.65
C SER A 117 2.93 -26.33 -10.02
N LEU A 118 2.36 -25.34 -9.32
CA LEU A 118 3.28 -24.37 -8.70
C LEU A 118 4.22 -25.23 -7.87
N ALA A 119 5.50 -25.34 -8.26
CA ALA A 119 6.47 -26.12 -7.50
C ALA A 119 6.28 -25.76 -6.03
N GLU A 120 5.81 -26.73 -5.24
CA GLU A 120 5.44 -26.47 -3.85
C GLU A 120 6.68 -25.90 -3.19
N ILE A 121 6.58 -24.63 -2.74
CA ILE A 121 7.67 -24.04 -1.98
C ILE A 121 7.94 -24.97 -0.79
N SER A 122 9.21 -25.06 -0.37
CA SER A 122 9.57 -25.94 0.73
C SER A 122 8.67 -25.69 1.94
N ARG A 123 8.49 -26.72 2.79
CA ARG A 123 7.75 -26.59 4.06
C ARG A 123 8.18 -25.35 4.86
N ARG A 124 9.48 -25.04 4.86
CA ARG A 124 10.05 -23.82 5.47
C ARG A 124 9.52 -22.55 4.80
N GLY A 125 9.50 -22.50 3.47
CA GLY A 125 8.94 -21.38 2.71
C GLY A 125 7.47 -21.14 3.06
N THR A 126 6.65 -22.20 3.11
CA THR A 126 5.24 -22.10 3.49
C THR A 126 5.05 -21.52 4.90
N GLN A 127 5.84 -21.99 5.87
CA GLN A 127 5.79 -21.49 7.25
C GLN A 127 6.20 -20.02 7.35
N LEU A 128 7.23 -19.61 6.62
CA LEU A 128 7.69 -18.21 6.63
C LEU A 128 6.68 -17.26 6.00
N VAL A 129 6.06 -17.65 4.87
CA VAL A 129 5.04 -16.82 4.21
C VAL A 129 3.78 -16.71 5.07
N ALA A 130 3.36 -17.79 5.73
CA ALA A 130 2.18 -17.77 6.61
C ALA A 130 2.30 -16.78 7.78
N GLN A 131 3.53 -16.43 8.17
CA GLN A 131 3.83 -15.53 9.28
C GLN A 131 4.50 -14.22 8.83
N ALA A 132 4.56 -13.96 7.52
CA ALA A 132 5.11 -12.73 7.00
C ALA A 132 4.19 -11.56 7.36
N GLY A 133 4.70 -10.62 8.16
CA GLY A 133 4.01 -9.37 8.47
C GLY A 133 4.60 -8.24 7.65
N ALA A 134 3.77 -7.45 6.98
CA ALA A 134 4.13 -6.13 6.50
C ALA A 134 2.84 -5.32 6.32
N GLY A 135 2.87 -4.03 6.64
CA GLY A 135 1.74 -3.15 6.32
C GLY A 135 1.53 -3.11 4.80
N GLU A 136 0.27 -3.21 4.35
CA GLU A 136 -0.08 -3.13 2.93
C GLU A 136 0.32 -1.79 2.30
N LYS A 137 0.38 -0.73 3.12
CA LYS A 137 0.88 0.59 2.75
C LYS A 137 2.20 0.84 3.45
N GLN A 138 3.15 1.41 2.72
CA GLN A 138 4.51 1.75 3.20
C GLN A 138 4.84 3.22 2.91
N TRP A 139 3.81 4.06 2.75
CA TRP A 139 3.93 5.47 2.39
C TRP A 139 2.66 6.24 2.73
N GLY A 140 2.79 7.52 3.09
CA GLY A 140 1.67 8.42 3.37
C GLY A 140 1.69 9.00 4.79
N ALA A 141 0.66 9.79 5.11
CA ALA A 141 0.49 10.35 6.45
C ALA A 141 0.23 9.23 7.47
N PHE A 142 0.75 9.41 8.69
CA PHE A 142 0.59 8.47 9.81
C PHE A 142 1.16 7.06 9.57
N MET A 143 2.19 6.94 8.72
CA MET A 143 2.90 5.68 8.52
C MET A 143 4.09 5.55 9.48
N PRO A 144 4.04 4.65 10.49
CA PRO A 144 5.16 4.44 11.39
C PRO A 144 6.35 3.81 10.66
N GLY A 145 7.57 4.20 11.04
CA GLY A 145 8.81 3.62 10.50
C GLY A 145 9.24 4.14 9.13
N VAL A 146 8.48 5.03 8.48
CA VAL A 146 8.85 5.66 7.21
C VAL A 146 9.36 7.08 7.46
N PRO A 147 10.62 7.42 7.12
CA PRO A 147 11.14 8.77 7.29
C PRO A 147 10.52 9.76 6.27
N GLU A 148 10.58 11.07 6.55
CA GLU A 148 10.21 12.11 5.59
C GLU A 148 11.26 12.19 4.48
N VAL A 149 11.00 11.49 3.37
CA VAL A 149 11.93 11.43 2.22
C VAL A 149 11.83 12.65 1.30
N ARG A 150 10.76 13.45 1.35
CA ARG A 150 10.60 14.62 0.44
C ARG A 150 11.58 15.74 0.78
N THR A 151 11.99 15.82 2.03
CA THR A 151 12.98 16.81 2.51
C THR A 151 14.41 16.33 2.36
N PHE A 152 14.63 15.15 1.74
CA PHE A 152 15.98 14.64 1.53
C PHE A 152 16.81 15.63 0.72
N PRO A 153 18.04 15.98 1.16
CA PRO A 153 18.85 17.02 0.52
C PRO A 153 19.55 16.52 -0.76
N SER A 154 18.76 16.16 -1.78
CA SER A 154 19.23 15.49 -3.01
C SER A 154 20.36 16.24 -3.72
N ARG A 155 20.33 17.59 -3.73
CA ARG A 155 21.39 18.40 -4.36
C ARG A 155 22.73 18.26 -3.63
N THR A 156 22.72 18.34 -2.30
CA THR A 156 23.93 18.18 -1.49
C THR A 156 24.46 16.76 -1.60
N TRP A 157 23.57 15.77 -1.54
CA TRP A 157 23.92 14.36 -1.70
C TRP A 157 24.60 14.10 -3.04
N MET A 158 23.98 14.54 -4.15
CA MET A 158 24.51 14.33 -5.49
C MET A 158 25.85 15.04 -5.72
N ARG A 159 26.03 16.24 -5.15
CA ARG A 159 27.32 16.95 -5.18
C ARG A 159 28.43 16.15 -4.46
N LEU A 160 28.14 15.59 -3.28
CA LEU A 160 29.10 14.79 -2.53
C LEU A 160 29.40 13.46 -3.23
N HIS A 161 28.36 12.79 -3.73
CA HIS A 161 28.49 11.55 -4.49
C HIS A 161 29.37 11.75 -5.73
N ASN A 162 29.07 12.75 -6.55
CA ASN A 162 29.84 13.05 -7.76
C ASN A 162 31.29 13.43 -7.45
N ARG A 163 31.55 14.09 -6.31
CA ARG A 163 32.92 14.39 -5.89
C ARG A 163 33.73 13.12 -5.64
N GLN A 164 33.15 12.10 -5.01
CA GLN A 164 33.83 10.82 -4.76
C GLN A 164 33.93 9.96 -6.02
N TRP A 165 32.89 9.95 -6.85
CA TRP A 165 32.81 9.12 -8.07
C TRP A 165 33.49 9.72 -9.30
N ARG A 166 34.06 10.93 -9.23
CA ARG A 166 34.71 11.56 -10.39
C ARG A 166 35.92 10.78 -10.89
N LYS A 167 36.69 10.19 -9.97
CA LYS A 167 37.89 9.37 -10.22
C LYS A 167 38.04 8.35 -9.08
N PRO A 168 37.18 7.33 -9.02
CA PRO A 168 37.23 6.34 -7.95
C PRO A 168 38.56 5.57 -8.03
N GLN A 169 39.11 5.23 -6.87
CA GLN A 169 40.23 4.30 -6.83
C GLN A 169 39.75 2.88 -7.21
N PRO A 170 40.52 2.08 -7.96
CA PRO A 170 40.06 0.78 -8.46
C PRO A 170 39.60 -0.21 -7.37
N ASP A 171 40.17 -0.14 -6.16
CA ASP A 171 39.78 -0.93 -4.99
C ASP A 171 38.35 -0.64 -4.50
N LEU A 172 37.81 0.56 -4.78
CA LEU A 172 36.42 0.90 -4.51
C LEU A 172 35.45 0.36 -5.56
N LEU A 173 35.95 -0.14 -6.69
CA LEU A 173 35.15 -0.65 -7.82
C LEU A 173 35.10 -2.19 -7.86
N THR A 174 35.54 -2.84 -6.81
CA THR A 174 35.58 -4.30 -6.68
C THR A 174 35.00 -4.73 -5.34
N TYR A 175 35.04 -6.03 -5.06
CA TYR A 175 34.57 -6.59 -3.81
C TYR A 175 35.33 -5.99 -2.61
N SER A 176 34.56 -5.47 -1.65
CA SER A 176 35.13 -5.01 -0.38
C SER A 176 35.63 -6.20 0.44
N VAL A 177 36.76 -6.00 1.12
CA VAL A 177 37.27 -6.98 2.10
C VAL A 177 36.90 -6.51 3.50
N GLY A 178 36.25 -7.38 4.28
CA GLY A 178 35.93 -7.13 5.69
C GLY A 178 34.56 -6.47 5.94
N PRO A 179 34.34 -5.98 7.17
CA PRO A 179 33.01 -5.59 7.68
C PRO A 179 32.54 -4.19 7.22
N GLY A 180 33.13 -3.64 6.17
CA GLY A 180 32.81 -2.30 5.63
C GLY A 180 34.03 -1.41 5.44
N LEU A 181 33.83 -0.29 4.75
CA LEU A 181 34.90 0.67 4.42
C LEU A 181 35.53 1.27 5.69
N PRO A 182 36.86 1.16 5.90
CA PRO A 182 37.51 1.64 7.12
C PRO A 182 37.21 3.11 7.46
N ALA A 183 37.30 4.01 6.45
CA ALA A 183 37.01 5.43 6.65
C ALA A 183 35.55 5.70 7.09
N LEU A 184 34.59 4.91 6.60
CA LEU A 184 33.20 4.99 7.02
C LEU A 184 33.05 4.53 8.48
N ARG A 185 33.69 3.41 8.84
CA ARG A 185 33.64 2.87 10.21
C ARG A 185 34.21 3.85 11.22
N SER A 186 35.33 4.52 10.92
CA SER A 186 35.88 5.57 11.78
C SER A 186 34.92 6.74 11.95
N ALA A 187 34.35 7.25 10.84
CA ALA A 187 33.39 8.35 10.90
C ALA A 187 32.12 7.97 11.69
N LEU A 188 31.65 6.72 11.58
CA LEU A 188 30.51 6.21 12.33
C LEU A 188 30.83 6.09 13.84
N ALA A 189 32.02 5.63 14.22
CA ALA A 189 32.42 5.56 15.63
C ALA A 189 32.37 6.94 16.30
N ASP A 190 32.91 7.97 15.64
CA ASP A 190 32.87 9.36 16.14
C ASP A 190 31.44 9.91 16.19
N TYR A 191 30.64 9.62 15.16
CA TYR A 191 29.24 10.04 15.09
C TYR A 191 28.39 9.38 16.19
N LEU A 192 28.53 8.07 16.41
CA LEU A 192 27.75 7.33 17.39
C LEU A 192 28.11 7.75 18.83
N ARG A 193 29.39 8.03 19.09
CA ARG A 193 29.82 8.59 20.38
C ARG A 193 29.17 9.94 20.66
N SER A 194 29.19 10.85 19.70
CA SER A 194 28.66 12.21 19.88
C SER A 194 27.13 12.29 19.88
N SER A 195 26.44 11.47 19.06
CA SER A 195 24.98 11.56 18.88
C SER A 195 24.18 10.61 19.78
N ARG A 196 24.77 9.49 20.21
CA ARG A 196 24.08 8.42 20.95
C ARG A 196 24.82 7.98 22.22
N GLY A 197 25.98 8.55 22.52
CA GLY A 197 26.80 8.14 23.67
C GLY A 197 27.40 6.74 23.55
N VAL A 198 27.36 6.12 22.37
CA VAL A 198 27.86 4.76 22.16
C VAL A 198 29.40 4.78 22.16
N ILE A 199 30.00 3.99 23.03
CA ILE A 199 31.45 3.83 23.13
C ILE A 199 31.84 2.59 22.35
N CYS A 200 32.36 2.77 21.14
CA CYS A 200 32.91 1.70 20.33
C CYS A 200 34.18 2.14 19.58
N THR A 201 34.98 1.17 19.14
CA THR A 201 36.07 1.38 18.19
C THR A 201 35.59 1.07 16.77
N PRO A 202 36.27 1.59 15.73
CA PRO A 202 35.92 1.29 14.34
C PRO A 202 35.87 -0.22 14.06
N GLU A 203 36.74 -1.01 14.69
CA GLU A 203 36.86 -2.46 14.55
C GLU A 203 35.60 -3.21 15.02
N GLN A 204 34.82 -2.61 15.92
CA GLN A 204 33.57 -3.17 16.45
C GLN A 204 32.35 -2.83 15.57
N ILE A 205 32.51 -2.00 14.53
CA ILE A 205 31.41 -1.61 13.64
C ILE A 205 31.38 -2.54 12.42
N ILE A 206 30.21 -3.11 12.14
CA ILE A 206 29.93 -3.88 10.92
C ILE A 206 28.86 -3.14 10.12
N VAL A 207 29.15 -2.83 8.86
CA VAL A 207 28.25 -2.15 7.93
C VAL A 207 27.46 -3.20 7.15
N THR A 208 26.14 -3.11 7.19
CA THR A 208 25.22 -4.01 6.48
C THR A 208 24.29 -3.23 5.55
N ASN A 209 23.58 -3.93 4.67
CA ASN A 209 22.58 -3.34 3.76
C ASN A 209 21.25 -2.98 4.46
N GLY A 210 21.19 -3.00 5.78
CA GLY A 210 20.01 -2.67 6.58
C GLY A 210 19.85 -3.54 7.81
N SER A 211 18.87 -3.19 8.64
CA SER A 211 18.65 -3.84 9.95
C SER A 211 18.37 -5.33 9.84
N HIS A 212 17.64 -5.80 8.81
CA HIS A 212 17.38 -7.24 8.63
C HIS A 212 18.67 -8.04 8.39
N ALA A 213 19.60 -7.52 7.61
CA ALA A 213 20.90 -8.17 7.40
C ALA A 213 21.73 -8.21 8.69
N ALA A 214 21.67 -7.15 9.51
CA ALA A 214 22.32 -7.13 10.81
C ALA A 214 21.70 -8.15 11.79
N LEU A 215 20.37 -8.18 11.89
CA LEU A 215 19.64 -9.14 12.74
C LEU A 215 19.88 -10.59 12.33
N GLN A 216 19.95 -10.86 11.02
CA GLN A 216 20.29 -12.20 10.51
C GLN A 216 21.72 -12.58 10.87
N LEU A 217 22.68 -11.67 10.72
CA LEU A 217 24.07 -11.93 11.10
C LEU A 217 24.19 -12.24 12.60
N ILE A 218 23.46 -11.50 13.45
CA ILE A 218 23.40 -11.76 14.89
C ILE A 218 22.86 -13.17 15.15
N ALA A 219 21.73 -13.54 14.53
CA ALA A 219 21.13 -14.87 14.71
C ALA A 219 22.07 -15.99 14.27
N LEU A 220 22.74 -15.84 13.11
CA LEU A 220 23.65 -16.86 12.57
C LEU A 220 24.97 -16.99 13.36
N LEU A 221 25.40 -15.95 14.08
CA LEU A 221 26.65 -15.97 14.84
C LEU A 221 26.47 -16.34 16.31
N LEU A 222 25.30 -16.05 16.89
CA LEU A 222 25.07 -16.17 18.34
C LEU A 222 24.01 -17.21 18.72
N GLY A 223 23.28 -17.77 17.76
CA GLY A 223 22.25 -18.77 18.03
C GLY A 223 22.41 -20.02 17.18
N ASP A 224 22.03 -21.15 17.76
CA ASP A 224 21.86 -22.40 17.05
C ASP A 224 20.43 -22.56 16.54
N VAL A 225 20.24 -23.44 15.56
CA VAL A 225 18.89 -23.75 15.04
C VAL A 225 18.06 -24.39 16.17
N GLY A 226 16.91 -23.80 16.44
CA GLY A 226 16.00 -24.21 17.51
C GLY A 226 16.16 -23.43 18.82
N ASP A 227 17.19 -22.58 18.94
CA ASP A 227 17.35 -21.73 20.12
C ASP A 227 16.19 -20.75 20.26
N SER A 228 15.82 -20.48 21.50
CA SER A 228 14.76 -19.53 21.85
C SER A 228 15.29 -18.10 21.91
N ALA A 229 14.56 -17.16 21.30
CA ALA A 229 14.85 -15.74 21.34
C ALA A 229 13.61 -14.97 21.81
N TRP A 230 13.72 -14.22 22.89
CA TRP A 230 12.64 -13.36 23.38
C TRP A 230 12.51 -12.11 22.52
N VAL A 231 11.27 -11.74 22.21
CA VAL A 231 10.94 -10.56 21.40
C VAL A 231 9.75 -9.84 22.03
N GLU A 232 9.84 -8.52 22.15
CA GLU A 232 8.76 -7.67 22.68
C GLU A 232 7.43 -7.87 21.93
N ASN A 233 6.32 -7.88 22.66
CA ASN A 233 4.97 -7.99 22.12
C ASN A 233 3.99 -7.01 22.81
N PRO A 234 3.48 -5.99 22.09
CA PRO A 234 3.74 -5.67 20.68
C PRO A 234 5.18 -5.18 20.44
N GLY A 235 5.73 -5.50 19.26
CA GLY A 235 7.11 -5.13 18.90
C GLY A 235 7.33 -4.98 17.39
N TYR A 236 8.59 -4.83 16.98
CA TYR A 236 8.94 -4.69 15.56
C TYR A 236 8.82 -6.03 14.81
N TRP A 237 7.83 -6.13 13.91
CA TRP A 237 7.53 -7.33 13.13
C TRP A 237 8.73 -7.94 12.40
N GLY A 238 9.67 -7.11 11.95
CA GLY A 238 10.82 -7.55 11.15
C GLY A 238 11.76 -8.49 11.92
N VAL A 239 11.85 -8.36 13.25
CA VAL A 239 12.67 -9.25 14.09
C VAL A 239 12.13 -10.67 14.03
N HIS A 240 10.81 -10.87 14.21
CA HIS A 240 10.18 -12.18 14.15
C HIS A 240 10.44 -12.87 12.81
N SER A 241 10.24 -12.16 11.70
CA SER A 241 10.46 -12.73 10.36
C SER A 241 11.92 -13.12 10.14
N VAL A 242 12.87 -12.27 10.51
CA VAL A 242 14.30 -12.52 10.29
C VAL A 242 14.82 -13.66 11.17
N TRP A 243 14.47 -13.70 12.45
CA TRP A 243 14.98 -14.72 13.37
C TRP A 243 14.35 -16.09 13.13
N ARG A 244 13.04 -16.17 12.89
CA ARG A 244 12.41 -17.45 12.47
C ARG A 244 12.97 -17.95 11.15
N SER A 245 13.19 -17.05 10.18
CA SER A 245 13.84 -17.43 8.92
C SER A 245 15.31 -17.82 9.09
N SER A 246 15.94 -17.51 10.22
CA SER A 246 17.29 -17.98 10.57
C SER A 246 17.29 -19.28 11.38
N GLY A 247 16.11 -19.78 11.78
CA GLY A 247 15.96 -21.03 12.52
C GLY A 247 15.79 -20.87 14.02
N LEU A 248 15.68 -19.64 14.53
CA LEU A 248 15.39 -19.39 15.95
C LEU A 248 13.89 -19.51 16.23
N ASP A 249 13.55 -19.99 17.41
CA ASP A 249 12.20 -19.96 17.93
C ASP A 249 11.95 -18.64 18.66
N THR A 250 11.06 -17.80 18.13
CA THR A 250 10.83 -16.46 18.71
C THR A 250 9.66 -16.48 19.67
N GLN A 251 9.95 -16.24 20.95
CA GLN A 251 8.98 -16.20 22.03
C GLN A 251 8.52 -14.75 22.26
N PRO A 252 7.23 -14.46 22.11
CA PRO A 252 6.70 -13.13 22.40
C PRO A 252 6.68 -12.92 23.92
N VAL A 253 7.24 -11.80 24.39
CA VAL A 253 7.21 -11.39 25.80
C VAL A 253 6.48 -10.05 25.90
N ALA A 254 5.56 -9.94 26.84
CA ALA A 254 4.75 -8.74 27.01
C ALA A 254 5.60 -7.52 27.40
N VAL A 255 5.05 -6.33 27.14
CA VAL A 255 5.65 -5.05 27.54
C VAL A 255 4.72 -4.29 28.46
N ASP A 256 5.28 -3.60 29.45
CA ASP A 256 4.57 -2.72 30.38
C ASP A 256 5.09 -1.27 30.31
N GLY A 257 4.84 -0.48 31.35
CA GLY A 257 5.27 0.93 31.41
C GLY A 257 6.78 1.12 31.45
N ASP A 258 7.52 0.10 31.88
CA ASP A 258 8.99 0.11 31.98
C ASP A 258 9.66 -0.64 30.82
N GLY A 259 8.90 -1.43 30.05
CA GLY A 259 9.34 -2.08 28.82
C GLY A 259 9.13 -3.59 28.87
N LEU A 260 10.10 -4.36 28.37
CA LEU A 260 10.02 -5.82 28.29
C LEU A 260 9.92 -6.48 29.68
N GLN A 261 8.91 -7.33 29.87
CA GLN A 261 8.68 -8.04 31.13
C GLN A 261 9.55 -9.28 31.28
N VAL A 262 10.78 -9.09 31.75
CA VAL A 262 11.78 -10.17 31.92
C VAL A 262 11.39 -11.25 32.93
N GLU A 263 10.45 -10.99 33.85
CA GLU A 263 9.99 -11.98 34.83
C GLU A 263 9.00 -13.01 34.23
N GLU A 264 8.40 -12.72 33.08
CA GLU A 264 7.45 -13.61 32.40
C GLU A 264 8.11 -14.54 31.36
N GLY A 265 9.42 -14.40 31.13
CA GLY A 265 10.18 -15.12 30.10
C GLY A 265 10.95 -16.35 30.60
#